data_AF-A0A4S1CET3-F1
#
_entry.id   AF-A0A4S1CET3-F1
#
_cell.length_a   1.000
_cell.length_b   1.000
_cell.length_c   1.000
_cell.angle_alpha   90.00
_cell.angle_beta   90.00
_cell.angle_gamma   90.00
#
_symmetry.space_group_name_H-M   'P 1'
#
loop_
_entity.id
_entity.type
_entity.pdbx_description
1 polymer ?
#
loop_
_entity_poly.entity_id
_entity_poly.type
_entity_poly.pdbx_seq_one_letter_code
_entity_poly.pdbx_strand_id
1 'polypeptide(L)'
;MAKIFKVHTDELGRLIACLQKSMYGVSRTAFTQELPSELRSAADGDIVFISERKISGNALFGPLYIVANRQGVVPARKFGSWVEIDVRRSDPKELAYWVDLEKRNYCLLFDKVLSDRISIVWPNDWVRIGLQLPSWGIVTDDNAHKLIDFAISNEQEAQSFFQKHNFW
;
A
#
# COMPACT_ATOMS: atom_id res chain seq x y z
N MET A 1 -17.50 -7.46 5.13
CA MET A 1 -16.10 -7.81 5.37
C MET A 1 -15.23 -6.82 4.61
N ALA A 2 -14.08 -6.40 5.15
CA ALA A 2 -13.17 -5.50 4.45
C ALA A 2 -12.62 -6.19 3.18
N LYS A 3 -12.57 -5.46 2.06
CA LYS A 3 -11.94 -5.97 0.84
C LYS A 3 -10.43 -5.87 0.97
N ILE A 4 -9.73 -6.79 0.31
CA ILE A 4 -8.27 -6.79 0.26
C ILE A 4 -7.82 -6.50 -1.15
N PHE A 5 -6.87 -5.59 -1.27
CA PHE A 5 -6.29 -5.18 -2.53
C PHE A 5 -4.79 -5.45 -2.53
N LYS A 6 -4.27 -5.80 -3.70
CA LYS A 6 -2.84 -5.83 -3.98
C LYS A 6 -2.50 -4.69 -4.92
N VAL A 7 -1.55 -3.86 -4.51
CA VAL A 7 -0.91 -2.84 -5.35
C VAL A 7 0.57 -3.17 -5.51
N HIS A 8 1.31 -2.47 -6.36
CA HIS A 8 2.73 -2.74 -6.54
C HIS A 8 3.61 -1.49 -6.57
N THR A 9 4.87 -1.70 -6.20
CA THR A 9 5.96 -0.76 -6.41
C THR A 9 7.14 -1.50 -7.04
N ASP A 10 7.89 -0.79 -7.86
CA ASP A 10 9.03 -1.28 -8.64
C ASP A 10 10.35 -1.24 -7.87
N GLU A 11 10.43 -0.46 -6.79
CA GLU A 11 11.63 -0.37 -5.97
C GLU A 11 11.35 -0.24 -4.46
N LEU A 12 12.31 -0.70 -3.66
CA LEU A 12 12.28 -0.64 -2.21
C LEU A 12 12.15 0.79 -1.69
N GLY A 13 12.84 1.78 -2.26
CA GLY A 13 12.75 3.18 -1.80
C GLY A 13 11.32 3.74 -1.84
N ARG A 14 10.53 3.38 -2.86
CA ARG A 14 9.12 3.75 -2.95
C ARG A 14 8.26 3.00 -1.94
N LEU A 15 8.52 1.71 -1.70
CA LEU A 15 7.85 0.97 -0.62
C LEU A 15 8.06 1.68 0.72
N ILE A 16 9.32 1.97 1.07
CA ILE A 16 9.67 2.64 2.34
C ILE A 16 8.96 3.99 2.45
N ALA A 17 8.97 4.79 1.38
CA ALA A 17 8.27 6.07 1.37
C ALA A 17 6.76 5.88 1.58
N CYS A 18 6.15 4.84 1.01
CA CYS A 18 4.73 4.55 1.22
C CYS A 18 4.41 4.20 2.68
N LEU A 19 5.28 3.43 3.33
CA LEU A 19 5.11 2.98 4.71
C LEU A 19 5.32 4.13 5.70
N GLN A 20 6.48 4.81 5.62
CA GLN A 20 6.84 5.92 6.51
C GLN A 20 5.87 7.12 6.38
N LYS A 21 5.35 7.33 5.18
CA LYS A 21 4.38 8.37 4.90
C LYS A 21 2.97 7.84 4.82
N SER A 22 2.70 6.60 5.24
CA SER A 22 1.39 5.91 5.28
C SER A 22 0.44 6.37 4.16
N MET A 23 0.95 6.29 2.93
CA MET A 23 0.23 6.70 1.72
C MET A 23 0.77 5.91 0.53
N TYR A 24 -0.09 5.61 -0.43
CA TYR A 24 0.31 4.98 -1.68
C TYR A 24 -0.29 5.80 -2.82
N GLY A 25 0.53 6.22 -3.76
CA GLY A 25 0.07 7.12 -4.81
C GLY A 25 0.54 6.77 -6.20
N VAL A 26 -0.29 7.19 -7.13
CA VAL A 26 -0.19 6.89 -8.55
C VAL A 26 -0.26 8.17 -9.36
N SER A 27 0.26 8.10 -10.59
CA SER A 27 0.09 9.19 -11.55
C SER A 27 -1.38 9.32 -11.93
N ARG A 28 -1.76 10.48 -12.46
CA ARG A 28 -3.09 10.69 -13.03
C ARG A 28 -3.40 9.68 -14.14
N THR A 29 -2.42 9.36 -14.99
CA THR A 29 -2.56 8.37 -16.07
C THR A 29 -2.91 7.00 -15.50
N ALA A 30 -2.12 6.52 -14.53
CA ALA A 30 -2.38 5.25 -13.87
C ALA A 30 -3.78 5.23 -13.23
N PHE A 31 -4.16 6.28 -12.49
CA PHE A 31 -5.48 6.37 -11.88
C PHE A 31 -6.64 6.32 -12.89
N THR A 32 -6.50 7.00 -14.01
CA THR A 32 -7.60 7.17 -14.98
C THR A 32 -7.70 6.04 -15.99
N GLN A 33 -6.57 5.45 -16.38
CA GLN A 33 -6.48 4.54 -17.53
C GLN A 33 -6.07 3.11 -17.16
N GLU A 34 -5.27 2.93 -16.11
CA GLU A 34 -4.65 1.63 -15.80
C GLU A 34 -5.25 0.96 -14.57
N LEU A 35 -5.77 1.76 -13.62
CA LEU A 35 -6.25 1.25 -12.35
C LEU A 35 -7.54 0.43 -12.54
N PRO A 36 -7.59 -0.83 -12.03
CA PRO A 36 -8.82 -1.62 -12.02
C PRO A 36 -9.98 -0.86 -11.35
N SER A 37 -11.20 -1.00 -11.87
CA SER A 37 -12.38 -0.29 -11.34
C SER A 37 -12.69 -0.69 -9.89
N GLU A 38 -12.43 -1.94 -9.53
CA GLU A 38 -12.60 -2.48 -8.20
C GLU A 38 -11.67 -1.78 -7.19
N LEU A 39 -10.44 -1.47 -7.59
CA LEU A 39 -9.53 -0.73 -6.72
C LEU A 39 -9.85 0.77 -6.66
N ARG A 40 -10.34 1.36 -7.76
CA ARG A 40 -10.83 2.76 -7.73
C ARG A 40 -11.99 2.95 -6.76
N SER A 41 -12.74 1.88 -6.49
CA SER A 41 -13.86 1.85 -5.56
C SER A 41 -13.51 1.33 -4.17
N ALA A 42 -12.21 1.25 -3.84
CA ALA A 42 -11.77 0.96 -2.48
C ALA A 42 -12.37 1.96 -1.48
N ALA A 43 -12.74 1.45 -0.31
CA ALA A 43 -13.40 2.19 0.75
C ALA A 43 -12.52 2.27 2.01
N ASP A 44 -12.87 3.17 2.92
CA ASP A 44 -12.21 3.27 4.21
C ASP A 44 -12.43 1.98 5.01
N GLY A 45 -11.38 1.49 5.66
CA GLY A 45 -11.37 0.20 6.34
C GLY A 45 -11.02 -0.98 5.44
N ASP A 46 -10.99 -0.82 4.10
CA ASP A 46 -10.41 -1.82 3.22
C ASP A 46 -8.89 -1.91 3.42
N ILE A 47 -8.30 -3.04 3.00
CA ILE A 47 -6.90 -3.38 3.27
C ILE A 47 -6.11 -3.39 1.97
N VAL A 48 -4.90 -2.84 2.00
CA VAL A 48 -3.93 -2.89 0.91
C VAL A 48 -2.70 -3.66 1.32
N PHE A 49 -2.24 -4.55 0.44
CA PHE A 49 -0.89 -5.08 0.44
C PHE A 49 -0.12 -4.48 -0.74
N ILE A 50 1.12 -4.06 -0.50
CA ILE A 50 2.01 -3.53 -1.52
C ILE A 50 3.03 -4.60 -1.87
N SER A 51 3.11 -5.04 -3.13
CA SER A 51 4.21 -5.89 -3.58
C SER A 51 5.42 -5.07 -4.02
N GLU A 52 6.62 -5.45 -3.62
CA GLU A 52 7.87 -4.84 -4.09
C GLU A 52 8.68 -5.84 -4.92
N ARG A 53 9.04 -5.47 -6.15
CA ARG A 53 9.62 -6.43 -7.10
C ARG A 53 11.14 -6.62 -6.98
N LYS A 54 11.88 -5.52 -6.88
CA LYS A 54 13.31 -5.48 -7.23
C LYS A 54 14.20 -6.14 -6.18
N ILE A 55 13.91 -5.97 -4.90
CA ILE A 55 14.74 -6.49 -3.81
C ILE A 55 14.13 -7.75 -3.19
N SER A 56 12.81 -7.75 -2.99
CA SER A 56 12.10 -8.81 -2.27
C SER A 56 11.46 -9.86 -3.19
N GLY A 57 11.62 -9.74 -4.51
CA GLY A 57 11.11 -10.73 -5.47
C GLY A 57 9.58 -10.77 -5.57
N ASN A 58 8.91 -9.63 -5.35
CA ASN A 58 7.45 -9.43 -5.27
C ASN A 58 6.82 -9.73 -3.90
N ALA A 59 7.59 -9.83 -2.81
CA ALA A 59 7.01 -9.99 -1.47
C ALA A 59 5.92 -8.95 -1.19
N LEU A 60 4.85 -9.37 -0.51
CA LEU A 60 3.76 -8.49 -0.10
C LEU A 60 4.04 -7.90 1.27
N PHE A 61 3.77 -6.60 1.41
CA PHE A 61 3.91 -5.83 2.63
C PHE A 61 2.55 -5.28 3.03
N GLY A 62 2.12 -5.57 4.25
CA GLY A 62 0.80 -5.21 4.77
C GLY A 62 0.46 -6.04 6.00
N PRO A 63 -0.76 -5.96 6.54
CA PRO A 63 -1.91 -5.20 6.02
C PRO A 63 -1.78 -3.69 6.25
N LEU A 64 -2.17 -2.88 5.26
CA LEU A 64 -2.30 -1.43 5.37
C LEU A 64 -3.78 -1.05 5.29
N TYR A 65 -4.31 -0.41 6.34
CA TYR A 65 -5.73 -0.09 6.43
C TYR A 65 -6.02 1.29 5.84
N ILE A 66 -6.89 1.35 4.84
CA ILE A 66 -7.28 2.60 4.17
C ILE A 66 -8.06 3.50 5.13
N VAL A 67 -7.73 4.78 5.14
CA VAL A 67 -8.39 5.81 5.96
C VAL A 67 -8.78 7.03 5.15
N ALA A 68 -9.85 7.71 5.58
CA ALA A 68 -10.43 8.85 4.88
C ALA A 68 -9.57 10.13 4.93
N ASN A 69 -8.71 10.23 5.94
CA ASN A 69 -7.99 11.44 6.28
C ASN A 69 -6.74 11.14 7.11
N ARG A 70 -5.76 12.05 7.03
CA ARG A 70 -4.59 12.07 7.90
C ARG A 70 -4.22 13.50 8.26
N GLN A 71 -3.69 13.69 9.45
CA GLN A 71 -3.20 15.00 9.88
C GLN A 71 -2.06 15.45 8.97
N GLY A 72 -2.05 16.74 8.61
CA GLY A 72 -1.02 17.33 7.75
C GLY A 72 -1.20 17.07 6.25
N VAL A 73 -2.12 16.18 5.83
CA VAL A 73 -2.41 15.91 4.42
C VAL A 73 -3.72 16.57 4.02
N VAL A 74 -3.67 17.49 3.07
CA VAL A 74 -4.83 18.25 2.60
C VAL A 74 -5.25 17.74 1.22
N PRO A 75 -6.47 17.19 1.06
CA PRO A 75 -6.99 16.79 -0.23
C PRO A 75 -7.43 18.02 -1.04
N ALA A 76 -6.97 18.13 -2.29
CA ALA A 76 -7.52 19.04 -3.29
C ALA A 76 -8.87 18.54 -3.81
N ARG A 77 -8.97 17.22 -4.05
CA ARG A 77 -10.17 16.53 -4.55
C ARG A 77 -10.27 15.13 -3.94
N LYS A 78 -11.48 14.57 -3.89
CA LYS A 78 -11.76 13.21 -3.43
C LYS A 78 -12.44 12.39 -4.53
N PHE A 79 -12.12 11.10 -4.59
CA PHE A 79 -12.64 10.12 -5.52
C PHE A 79 -12.89 8.80 -4.75
N GLY A 80 -13.88 8.81 -3.85
CA GLY A 80 -13.99 7.75 -2.84
C GLY A 80 -12.87 7.88 -1.81
N SER A 81 -12.20 6.77 -1.47
CA SER A 81 -11.02 6.77 -0.59
C SER A 81 -9.73 7.21 -1.28
N TRP A 82 -9.73 7.34 -2.61
CA TRP A 82 -8.65 8.00 -3.32
C TRP A 82 -8.77 9.52 -3.20
N VAL A 83 -7.65 10.18 -2.96
CA VAL A 83 -7.57 11.63 -2.84
C VAL A 83 -6.51 12.20 -3.77
N GLU A 84 -6.81 13.31 -4.42
CA GLU A 84 -5.77 14.11 -5.06
C GLU A 84 -5.19 15.05 -4.00
N ILE A 85 -3.90 14.91 -3.69
CA ILE A 85 -3.22 15.69 -2.65
C ILE A 85 -2.93 17.10 -3.13
N ASP A 86 -3.30 18.09 -2.30
CA ASP A 86 -2.84 19.47 -2.45
C ASP A 86 -1.44 19.60 -1.86
N VAL A 87 -0.44 19.48 -2.73
CA VAL A 87 0.99 19.56 -2.35
C VAL A 87 1.36 20.90 -1.73
N ARG A 88 0.67 21.99 -2.08
CA ARG A 88 0.99 23.35 -1.59
C ARG A 88 0.45 23.59 -0.19
N ARG A 89 -0.64 22.91 0.18
CA ARG A 89 -1.33 23.10 1.46
C ARG A 89 -1.06 21.98 2.47
N SER A 90 -0.56 20.85 2.02
CA SER A 90 -0.14 19.74 2.89
C SER A 90 1.22 20.06 3.53
N ASP A 91 1.46 19.53 4.73
CA ASP A 91 2.76 19.61 5.40
C ASP A 91 3.80 18.83 4.57
N PRO A 92 4.88 19.47 4.10
CA PRO A 92 5.93 18.80 3.33
C PRO A 92 6.53 17.58 4.05
N LYS A 93 6.54 17.55 5.39
CA LYS A 93 7.05 16.41 6.17
C LYS A 93 6.16 15.18 6.08
N GLU A 94 4.88 15.35 5.79
CA GLU A 94 3.93 14.24 5.64
C GLU A 94 3.85 13.73 4.20
N LEU A 95 4.42 14.44 3.22
CA LEU A 95 4.41 14.04 1.82
C LEU A 95 5.55 13.06 1.51
N ALA A 96 5.23 11.99 0.80
CA ALA A 96 6.24 11.15 0.15
C ALA A 96 6.87 11.91 -1.02
N TYR A 97 8.16 11.67 -1.27
CA TYR A 97 8.89 12.36 -2.34
C TYR A 97 8.24 12.19 -3.71
N TRP A 98 7.64 11.02 -3.97
CA TRP A 98 6.99 10.72 -5.24
C TRP A 98 5.67 11.48 -5.45
N VAL A 99 5.06 12.03 -4.38
CA VAL A 99 3.86 12.87 -4.51
C VAL A 99 4.22 14.17 -5.22
N ASP A 100 5.26 14.84 -4.75
CA ASP A 100 5.66 16.14 -5.28
C ASP A 100 6.59 16.00 -6.48
N LEU A 101 7.66 15.20 -6.38
CA LEU A 101 8.69 15.15 -7.41
C LEU A 101 8.24 14.34 -8.64
N GLU A 102 7.61 13.19 -8.41
CA GLU A 102 7.13 12.31 -9.49
C GLU A 102 5.66 12.58 -9.89
N LYS A 103 5.01 13.57 -9.27
CA LYS A 103 3.60 13.96 -9.55
C LYS A 103 2.60 12.81 -9.44
N ARG A 104 2.83 11.88 -8.50
CA ARG A 104 1.90 10.81 -8.15
C ARG A 104 0.95 11.25 -7.04
N ASN A 105 0.17 12.29 -7.28
CA ASN A 105 -0.62 12.95 -6.24
C ASN A 105 -2.00 12.32 -6.00
N TYR A 106 -2.39 11.28 -6.75
CA TYR A 106 -3.63 10.52 -6.50
C TYR A 106 -3.30 9.38 -5.54
N CYS A 107 -3.73 9.49 -4.29
CA CYS A 107 -3.26 8.64 -3.19
C CYS A 107 -4.38 7.92 -2.46
N LEU A 108 -4.11 6.69 -2.02
CA LEU A 108 -4.72 6.09 -0.84
C LEU A 108 -3.92 6.51 0.39
N LEU A 109 -4.62 6.79 1.49
CA LEU A 109 -4.02 7.08 2.78
C LEU A 109 -4.24 5.89 3.72
N PHE A 110 -3.29 5.65 4.62
CA PHE A 110 -3.36 4.53 5.57
C PHE A 110 -3.26 4.96 7.03
N ASP A 111 -3.77 4.16 7.95
CA ASP A 111 -3.54 4.36 9.38
C ASP A 111 -2.04 4.22 9.70
N LYS A 112 -1.43 5.27 10.26
CA LYS A 112 0.00 5.31 10.54
C LYS A 112 0.43 4.30 11.62
N VAL A 113 -0.36 4.15 12.67
CA VAL A 113 -0.05 3.22 13.78
C VAL A 113 -0.08 1.78 13.30
N LEU A 114 -1.04 1.44 12.42
CA LEU A 114 -1.13 0.10 11.84
C LEU A 114 -0.12 -0.11 10.70
N SER A 115 0.22 0.94 9.94
CA SER A 115 1.23 0.88 8.87
C SER A 115 2.65 0.59 9.37
N ASP A 116 2.94 0.89 10.64
CA ASP A 116 4.22 0.52 11.27
C ASP A 116 4.23 -0.94 11.75
N ARG A 117 3.06 -1.58 11.89
CA ARG A 117 2.90 -3.00 12.28
C ARG A 117 2.72 -3.91 11.07
N ILE A 118 3.48 -3.62 10.02
CA ILE A 118 3.41 -4.38 8.78
C ILE A 118 4.05 -5.74 8.92
N SER A 119 3.48 -6.69 8.19
CA SER A 119 3.99 -8.03 8.01
C SER A 119 4.46 -8.23 6.58
N ILE A 120 5.24 -9.27 6.36
CA ILE A 120 5.77 -9.65 5.05
C ILE A 120 5.29 -11.05 4.67
N VAL A 121 4.94 -11.22 3.39
CA VAL A 121 4.50 -12.50 2.86
C VAL A 121 5.34 -12.80 1.61
N TRP A 122 6.20 -13.84 1.67
CA TRP A 122 7.16 -14.15 0.62
C TRP A 122 6.60 -15.03 -0.48
N PRO A 123 7.02 -14.87 -1.76
CA PRO A 123 6.52 -15.66 -2.89
C PRO A 123 6.33 -17.16 -2.63
N ASN A 124 7.30 -17.77 -1.96
CA ASN A 124 7.26 -19.20 -1.62
C ASN A 124 6.13 -19.57 -0.67
N ASP A 125 5.76 -18.67 0.26
CA ASP A 125 4.64 -18.88 1.17
C ASP A 125 3.30 -18.89 0.43
N TRP A 126 3.15 -18.03 -0.59
CA TRP A 126 1.92 -17.92 -1.37
C TRP A 126 1.68 -19.22 -2.14
N VAL A 127 2.75 -19.75 -2.73
CA VAL A 127 2.73 -21.03 -3.44
C VAL A 127 2.35 -22.16 -2.48
N ARG A 128 2.95 -22.19 -1.28
CA ARG A 128 2.67 -23.21 -0.27
C ARG A 128 1.21 -23.22 0.18
N ILE A 129 0.58 -22.06 0.33
CA ILE A 129 -0.82 -21.95 0.77
C ILE A 129 -1.83 -21.90 -0.39
N GLY A 130 -1.35 -22.07 -1.63
CA GLY A 130 -2.17 -22.08 -2.84
C GLY A 130 -2.86 -20.74 -3.13
N LEU A 131 -2.19 -19.62 -2.85
CA LEU A 131 -2.72 -18.28 -2.99
C LEU A 131 -2.52 -17.76 -4.41
N GLN A 132 -3.62 -17.36 -5.06
CA GLN A 132 -3.58 -16.74 -6.38
C GLN A 132 -3.79 -15.23 -6.25
N LEU A 133 -2.75 -14.46 -6.59
CA LEU A 133 -2.78 -13.00 -6.50
C LEU A 133 -2.94 -12.36 -7.87
N PRO A 134 -3.72 -11.26 -7.98
CA PRO A 134 -3.71 -10.45 -9.19
C PRO A 134 -2.35 -9.76 -9.35
N SER A 135 -2.03 -9.27 -10.55
CA SER A 135 -0.89 -8.37 -10.76
C SER A 135 -1.06 -7.07 -9.96
N TRP A 136 -2.26 -6.49 -10.04
CA TRP A 136 -2.78 -5.39 -9.23
C TRP A 136 -4.31 -5.51 -9.22
N GLY A 137 -4.95 -5.39 -8.06
CA GLY A 137 -6.41 -5.27 -7.98
C GLY A 137 -6.97 -5.88 -6.71
N ILE A 138 -8.24 -6.25 -6.75
CA ILE A 138 -8.91 -6.95 -5.65
C ILE A 138 -8.40 -8.39 -5.53
N VAL A 139 -8.10 -8.82 -4.31
CA VAL A 139 -7.83 -10.22 -3.97
C VAL A 139 -9.17 -10.89 -3.69
N THR A 140 -9.45 -12.01 -4.35
CA THR A 140 -10.72 -12.73 -4.18
C THR A 140 -10.89 -13.26 -2.76
N ASP A 141 -12.14 -13.37 -2.28
CA ASP A 141 -12.47 -13.63 -0.88
C ASP A 141 -11.74 -14.85 -0.28
N ASP A 142 -11.68 -15.99 -0.98
CA ASP A 142 -10.96 -17.20 -0.52
C ASP A 142 -9.45 -16.96 -0.33
N ASN A 143 -8.83 -16.15 -1.19
CA ASN A 143 -7.41 -15.81 -1.08
C ASN A 143 -7.18 -14.71 -0.04
N ALA A 144 -8.16 -13.81 0.14
CA ALA A 144 -8.10 -12.70 1.08
C ALA A 144 -7.98 -13.21 2.54
N HIS A 145 -8.79 -14.19 2.93
CA HIS A 145 -8.74 -14.78 4.28
C HIS A 145 -7.37 -15.43 4.57
N LYS A 146 -6.90 -16.28 3.64
CA LYS A 146 -5.59 -16.94 3.76
C LYS A 146 -4.45 -15.94 3.88
N LEU A 147 -4.53 -14.82 3.15
CA LEU A 147 -3.49 -13.79 3.17
C LEU A 147 -3.41 -13.11 4.54
N ILE A 148 -4.55 -12.78 5.15
CA ILE A 148 -4.60 -12.11 6.46
C ILE A 148 -4.09 -13.03 7.56
N ASP A 149 -4.60 -14.27 7.61
CA ASP A 149 -4.19 -15.24 8.62
C ASP A 149 -2.68 -15.49 8.57
N PHE A 150 -2.12 -15.56 7.36
CA PHE A 150 -0.69 -15.74 7.15
C PHE A 150 0.11 -14.49 7.53
N ALA A 151 -0.34 -13.29 7.12
CA ALA A 151 0.38 -12.04 7.38
C ALA A 151 0.60 -11.81 8.88
N ILE A 152 -0.42 -12.01 9.73
CA ILE A 152 -0.34 -11.79 11.18
C ILE A 152 0.84 -12.52 11.85
N SER A 153 1.32 -13.62 11.25
CA SER A 153 2.41 -14.43 11.80
C SER A 153 3.81 -13.88 11.52
N ASN A 154 3.96 -12.91 10.60
CA ASN A 154 5.25 -12.54 9.99
C ASN A 154 5.67 -11.08 10.25
N GLU A 155 5.13 -10.43 11.28
CA GLU A 155 5.51 -9.06 11.63
C GLU A 155 7.01 -8.94 11.91
N GLN A 156 7.57 -9.81 12.77
CA GLN A 156 9.00 -9.81 13.15
C GLN A 156 9.93 -9.99 11.95
N GLU A 157 9.51 -10.77 10.96
CA GLU A 157 10.27 -10.98 9.74
C GLU A 157 10.31 -9.72 8.88
N ALA A 158 9.19 -9.00 8.79
CA ALA A 158 9.16 -7.69 8.15
C ALA A 158 10.11 -6.71 8.85
N GLN A 159 10.10 -6.67 10.20
CA GLN A 159 11.02 -5.81 10.95
C GLN A 159 12.48 -6.13 10.63
N SER A 160 12.83 -7.42 10.65
CA SER A 160 14.17 -7.92 10.33
C SER A 160 14.59 -7.57 8.90
N PHE A 161 13.66 -7.67 7.94
CA PHE A 161 13.89 -7.26 6.56
C PHE A 161 14.24 -5.79 6.46
N PHE A 162 13.50 -4.89 7.10
CA PHE A 162 13.78 -3.45 7.03
C PHE A 162 15.05 -3.03 7.76
N GLN A 163 15.33 -3.63 8.92
CA GLN A 163 16.59 -3.41 9.65
C GLN A 163 17.80 -3.80 8.80
N LYS A 164 17.76 -4.96 8.14
CA LYS A 164 18.83 -5.42 7.23
C LYS A 164 19.10 -4.44 6.09
N HIS A 165 18.10 -3.66 5.69
CA HIS A 165 18.20 -2.67 4.61
C HIS A 165 18.34 -1.23 5.13
N ASN A 166 18.62 -1.04 6.42
CA ASN A 166 18.82 0.26 7.08
C ASN A 166 17.63 1.23 7.00
N PHE A 167 16.40 0.71 7.04
CA PHE A 167 15.19 1.51 6.99
C PHE A 167 14.40 1.56 8.30
N TRP A 168 14.85 0.81 9.31
CA TRP A 168 14.25 0.75 10.65
C TRP A 168 15.34 0.73 11.72
#